data_AF-A0A4R4WHI7-F1
#
_entry.id   AF-A0A4R4WHI7-F1
#
_cell.length_a   1.000
_cell.length_b   1.000
_cell.length_c   1.000
_cell.angle_alpha   90.00
_cell.angle_beta   90.00
_cell.angle_gamma   90.00
#
_symmetry.space_group_name_H-M   'P 1'
#
loop_
_entity.id
_entity.type
_entity.pdbx_description
1 polymer ?
#
loop_
_entity_poly.entity_id
_entity_poly.type
_entity_poly.pdbx_seq_one_letter_code
_entity_poly.pdbx_strand_id
1 'polypeptide(L)'
;MKVRCPVCSENDQVVAVPGAVAAGTTYKIGRVRLPGARDVADLPMAATLGASKHVMSRTQLAVWLSFPSRHYTPWARNQGYILLLLAALAHLVMSLVIAMGQDPNWGEVLLAPFCLTGLFWGLGLLNVLGSYGARKRDDSEAPAREKAMAVWEGLRYCARDNVVFEPGVGVSFHPSETREYIFGFRPGR
;
A
#
# COMPACT_ATOMS: atom_id res chain seq x y z
N MET A 1 -15.61 -26.51 -17.42
CA MET A 1 -15.20 -27.76 -16.73
C MET A 1 -15.11 -27.48 -15.24
N LYS A 2 -15.57 -28.38 -14.36
CA LYS A 2 -15.41 -28.23 -12.90
C LYS A 2 -13.95 -28.54 -12.54
N VAL A 3 -13.26 -27.58 -11.92
CA VAL A 3 -11.88 -27.77 -11.45
C VAL A 3 -11.90 -28.61 -10.18
N ARG A 4 -11.13 -29.71 -10.14
CA ARG A 4 -11.02 -30.61 -8.99
C ARG A 4 -9.70 -30.35 -8.26
N CYS A 5 -9.69 -30.54 -6.95
CA CYS A 5 -8.47 -30.52 -6.15
C CYS A 5 -7.57 -31.70 -6.55
N PRO A 6 -6.25 -31.51 -6.78
CA PRO A 6 -5.34 -32.61 -7.08
C PRO A 6 -5.06 -33.52 -5.87
N VAL A 7 -5.40 -33.09 -4.64
CA VAL A 7 -5.17 -33.87 -3.41
C VAL A 7 -6.39 -34.71 -3.03
N CYS A 8 -7.53 -34.09 -2.68
CA CYS A 8 -8.76 -34.86 -2.37
C CYS A 8 -9.60 -35.28 -3.58
N SER A 9 -9.26 -34.89 -4.82
CA SER A 9 -10.05 -35.19 -6.04
C SER A 9 -11.48 -34.64 -6.09
N GLU A 10 -11.91 -33.87 -5.08
CA GLU A 10 -13.24 -33.24 -5.00
C GLU A 10 -13.24 -31.80 -5.54
N ASN A 11 -14.43 -31.23 -5.77
CA ASN A 11 -14.61 -29.86 -6.27
C ASN A 11 -15.53 -28.97 -5.41
N ASP A 12 -16.07 -29.50 -4.31
CA ASP A 12 -17.07 -28.83 -3.47
C ASP A 12 -16.51 -27.66 -2.66
N GLN A 13 -15.21 -27.72 -2.31
CA GLN A 13 -14.53 -26.69 -1.51
C GLN A 13 -13.38 -25.99 -2.26
N VAL A 14 -13.45 -25.99 -3.60
CA VAL A 14 -12.46 -25.33 -4.46
C VAL A 14 -12.94 -23.93 -4.82
N VAL A 15 -12.18 -22.91 -4.40
CA VAL A 15 -12.44 -21.50 -4.70
C VAL A 15 -11.28 -20.89 -5.46
N ALA A 16 -11.52 -19.78 -6.18
CA ALA A 16 -10.44 -19.02 -6.77
C ALA A 16 -9.63 -18.31 -5.68
N VAL A 17 -8.30 -18.28 -5.78
CA VAL A 17 -7.44 -17.58 -4.82
C VAL A 17 -7.83 -16.10 -4.65
N PRO A 18 -8.12 -15.33 -5.72
CA PRO A 18 -8.62 -13.96 -5.59
C PRO A 18 -9.90 -13.86 -4.76
N GLY A 19 -10.81 -14.83 -4.92
CA GLY A 19 -12.05 -14.91 -4.15
C GLY A 19 -11.81 -15.25 -2.67
N ALA A 20 -10.89 -16.18 -2.38
CA ALA A 20 -10.50 -16.51 -1.02
C ALA A 20 -9.85 -15.33 -0.29
N VAL A 21 -9.00 -14.57 -0.99
CA VAL A 21 -8.41 -13.33 -0.46
C VAL A 21 -9.51 -12.32 -0.18
N ALA A 22 -10.40 -12.05 -1.14
CA ALA A 22 -11.48 -11.09 -0.97
C ALA A 22 -12.38 -11.44 0.23
N ALA A 23 -12.75 -12.72 0.39
CA ALA A 23 -13.56 -13.19 1.52
C ALA A 23 -12.84 -13.08 2.88
N GLY A 24 -11.52 -13.25 2.89
CA GLY A 24 -10.69 -13.12 4.09
C GLY A 24 -10.24 -11.69 4.39
N THR A 25 -10.60 -10.71 3.57
CA THR A 25 -10.31 -9.28 3.78
C THR A 25 -11.58 -8.53 4.16
N THR A 26 -11.60 -7.87 5.32
CA THR A 26 -12.73 -7.00 5.71
C THR A 26 -12.27 -5.55 5.87
N TYR A 27 -13.09 -4.63 5.41
CA TYR A 27 -12.84 -3.19 5.50
C TYR A 27 -13.76 -2.59 6.56
N LYS A 28 -13.21 -2.19 7.70
CA LYS A 28 -13.95 -1.43 8.70
C LYS A 28 -13.83 0.05 8.38
N ILE A 29 -14.90 0.63 7.87
CA ILE A 29 -15.07 2.08 7.77
C ILE A 29 -15.38 2.57 9.20
N GLY A 30 -14.55 3.48 9.74
CA GLY A 30 -14.70 3.97 11.11
C GLY A 30 -16.07 4.59 11.37
N ARG A 31 -16.68 4.31 12.54
CA ARG A 31 -17.93 4.94 12.98
C ARG A 31 -17.68 6.43 13.25
N VAL A 32 -18.44 7.30 12.58
CA VAL A 32 -18.54 8.72 12.95
C VAL A 32 -19.61 8.84 14.03
N ARG A 33 -19.25 9.38 15.21
CA ARG A 33 -20.22 9.77 16.24
C ARG A 33 -20.79 11.13 15.86
N LEU A 34 -22.06 11.17 15.45
CA LEU A 34 -22.80 12.43 15.36
C LEU A 34 -23.24 12.84 16.77
N PRO A 35 -23.12 14.12 17.16
CA PRO A 35 -23.67 14.57 18.42
C PRO A 35 -25.20 14.57 18.34
N GLY A 36 -25.84 13.68 19.09
CA GLY A 36 -27.28 13.77 19.42
C GLY A 36 -28.26 12.85 18.68
N ALA A 37 -27.84 11.95 17.77
CA ALA A 37 -28.77 11.06 17.08
C ALA A 37 -28.73 9.63 17.64
N ARG A 38 -29.90 9.14 18.10
CA ARG A 38 -30.15 7.73 18.45
C ARG A 38 -29.66 6.81 17.33
N ASP A 39 -29.03 5.71 17.72
CA ASP A 39 -28.54 4.65 16.82
C ASP A 39 -29.66 4.14 15.92
N VAL A 40 -29.63 4.52 14.64
CA VAL A 40 -30.42 3.89 13.58
C VAL A 40 -29.42 3.12 12.73
N ALA A 41 -29.48 1.80 12.81
CA ALA A 41 -28.84 0.93 11.84
C ALA A 41 -29.56 1.11 10.50
N ASP A 42 -28.80 1.17 9.43
CA ASP A 42 -29.24 1.22 8.03
C ASP A 42 -29.62 2.61 7.50
N LEU A 43 -28.62 3.30 6.94
CA LEU A 43 -28.62 3.83 5.56
C LEU A 43 -27.34 4.66 5.31
N PRO A 44 -26.70 4.57 4.13
CA PRO A 44 -25.56 5.40 3.78
C PRO A 44 -26.04 6.69 3.09
N MET A 45 -25.84 7.85 3.70
CA MET A 45 -25.87 9.11 2.95
C MET A 45 -24.72 10.05 3.30
N ALA A 46 -23.95 10.30 2.23
CA ALA A 46 -23.24 11.52 1.85
C ALA A 46 -22.39 12.27 2.89
N ALA A 47 -21.08 12.09 2.70
CA ALA A 47 -20.12 13.19 2.52
C ALA A 47 -20.03 14.25 3.63
N THR A 48 -19.33 13.91 4.72
CA THR A 48 -18.57 14.91 5.47
C THR A 48 -17.15 14.41 5.70
N LEU A 49 -16.24 15.12 5.03
CA LEU A 49 -14.78 15.02 5.06
C LEU A 49 -14.21 14.85 6.48
N GLY A 50 -13.32 13.87 6.64
CA GLY A 50 -12.51 13.74 7.85
C GLY A 50 -11.86 12.38 8.01
N ALA A 51 -11.03 11.98 7.05
CA ALA A 51 -10.10 10.85 7.16
C ALA A 51 -10.66 9.60 7.87
N SER A 52 -11.59 8.88 7.24
CA SER A 52 -11.89 7.52 7.65
C SER A 52 -10.62 6.67 7.45
N LYS A 53 -9.85 6.44 8.52
CA LYS A 53 -8.85 5.38 8.54
C LYS A 53 -9.60 4.08 8.25
N HIS A 54 -9.54 3.61 7.00
CA HIS A 54 -10.01 2.30 6.63
C HIS A 54 -9.16 1.29 7.40
N VAL A 55 -9.71 0.70 8.47
CA VAL A 55 -9.03 -0.37 9.19
C VAL A 55 -9.33 -1.64 8.42
N MET A 56 -8.34 -2.13 7.67
CA MET A 56 -8.41 -3.38 6.95
C MET A 56 -7.99 -4.51 7.91
N SER A 57 -8.87 -5.47 8.18
CA SER A 57 -8.47 -6.73 8.82
C SER A 57 -8.35 -7.81 7.75
N ARG A 58 -7.36 -8.68 7.89
CA ARG A 58 -7.12 -9.80 6.98
C ARG A 58 -6.97 -11.07 7.79
N THR A 59 -7.56 -12.17 7.35
CA THR A 59 -7.25 -13.50 7.89
C THR A 59 -5.82 -13.89 7.50
N GLN A 60 -5.21 -14.78 8.26
CA GLN A 60 -3.87 -15.30 7.96
C GLN A 60 -3.81 -15.96 6.57
N LEU A 61 -4.86 -16.68 6.20
CA LEU A 61 -5.01 -17.24 4.86
C LEU A 61 -5.02 -16.13 3.79
N ALA A 62 -5.79 -15.06 3.97
CA ALA A 62 -5.80 -13.95 3.03
C ALA A 62 -4.45 -13.23 2.94
N VAL A 63 -3.66 -13.18 4.03
CA VAL A 63 -2.30 -12.66 3.99
C VAL A 63 -1.39 -13.54 3.14
N TRP A 64 -1.40 -14.86 3.38
CA TRP A 64 -0.60 -15.83 2.63
C TRP A 64 -0.94 -15.86 1.14
N LEU A 65 -2.22 -15.78 0.83
CA LEU A 65 -2.72 -15.79 -0.54
C LEU A 65 -2.65 -14.42 -1.24
N SER A 66 -2.40 -13.32 -0.51
CA SER A 66 -2.42 -11.99 -1.11
C SER A 66 -1.27 -11.77 -2.08
N PHE A 67 -1.58 -11.15 -3.22
CA PHE A 67 -0.55 -10.68 -4.13
C PHE A 67 0.28 -9.56 -3.46
N PRO A 68 1.62 -9.60 -3.54
CA PRO A 68 2.46 -8.57 -2.92
C PRO A 68 2.12 -7.16 -3.40
N SER A 69 2.00 -6.24 -2.45
CA SER A 69 1.76 -4.83 -2.75
C SER A 69 2.95 -4.20 -3.48
N ARG A 70 2.67 -3.20 -4.32
CA ARG A 70 3.71 -2.41 -4.99
C ARG A 70 4.62 -1.73 -3.97
N HIS A 71 5.91 -1.65 -4.29
CA HIS A 71 6.88 -0.93 -3.47
C HIS A 71 6.75 0.60 -3.61
N TYR A 72 6.18 1.07 -4.72
CA TYR A 72 6.00 2.49 -5.00
C TYR A 72 4.60 2.98 -4.61
N THR A 73 4.55 4.06 -3.82
CA THR A 73 3.32 4.85 -3.63
C THR A 73 3.56 6.28 -4.11
N PRO A 74 2.68 6.84 -4.97
CA PRO A 74 2.82 8.22 -5.44
C PRO A 74 2.64 9.26 -4.31
N TRP A 75 2.04 8.83 -3.19
CA TRP A 75 1.83 9.65 -2.01
C TRP A 75 3.14 10.18 -1.40
N ALA A 76 4.15 9.32 -1.20
CA ALA A 76 5.43 9.72 -0.62
C ALA A 76 6.14 10.78 -1.48
N ARG A 77 6.04 10.67 -2.81
CA ARG A 77 6.57 11.67 -3.75
C ARG A 77 5.86 13.01 -3.58
N ASN A 78 4.53 13.00 -3.51
CA ASN A 78 3.74 14.22 -3.37
C ASN A 78 4.03 14.91 -2.02
N GLN A 79 4.21 14.15 -0.94
CA GLN A 79 4.67 14.68 0.34
C GLN A 79 6.05 15.34 0.21
N GLY A 80 6.97 14.73 -0.54
CA GLY A 80 8.26 15.34 -0.86
C GLY A 80 8.13 16.70 -1.55
N TYR A 81 7.32 16.82 -2.60
CA TYR A 81 7.09 18.10 -3.29
C TYR A 81 6.43 19.15 -2.39
N ILE A 82 5.46 18.76 -1.56
CA ILE A 82 4.81 19.66 -0.60
C ILE A 82 5.84 20.20 0.40
N LEU A 83 6.71 19.33 0.93
CA LEU A 83 7.78 19.75 1.86
C LEU A 83 8.76 20.71 1.19
N LEU A 84 9.16 20.46 -0.07
CA LEU A 84 10.05 21.35 -0.82
C LEU A 84 9.41 22.72 -1.08
N LEU A 85 8.12 22.76 -1.43
CA LEU A 85 7.39 24.00 -1.64
C LEU A 85 7.27 24.80 -0.34
N LEU A 86 6.90 24.14 0.76
CA LEU A 86 6.82 24.78 2.08
C LEU A 86 8.19 25.28 2.54
N ALA A 87 9.26 24.50 2.30
CA ALA A 87 10.63 24.92 2.58
C ALA A 87 11.01 26.17 1.79
N ALA A 88 10.73 26.20 0.49
CA ALA A 88 11.02 27.36 -0.37
C ALA A 88 10.28 28.62 0.09
N LEU A 89 8.98 28.50 0.39
CA LEU A 89 8.17 29.62 0.89
C LEU A 89 8.67 30.11 2.24
N ALA A 90 8.95 29.20 3.18
CA ALA A 90 9.48 29.57 4.50
C ALA A 90 10.85 30.25 4.39
N HIS A 91 11.78 29.71 3.59
CA HIS A 91 13.08 30.37 3.35
C HIS A 91 12.91 31.74 2.75
N LEU A 92 12.03 31.90 1.75
CA LEU A 92 11.81 33.19 1.09
C LEU A 92 11.30 34.23 2.09
N VAL A 93 10.32 33.88 2.92
CA VAL A 93 9.79 34.78 3.97
C VAL A 93 10.90 35.12 4.97
N MET A 94 11.64 34.14 5.47
CA MET A 94 12.73 34.38 6.43
C MET A 94 13.83 35.28 5.84
N SER A 95 14.26 35.01 4.60
CA SER A 95 15.22 35.84 3.87
C SER A 95 14.73 37.27 3.72
N LEU A 96 13.45 37.46 3.39
CA LEU A 96 12.87 38.80 3.22
C LEU A 96 12.83 39.56 4.55
N VAL A 97 12.44 38.91 5.65
CA VAL A 97 12.42 39.53 6.98
C VAL A 97 13.83 39.92 7.41
N ILE A 98 14.83 39.06 7.19
CA ILE A 98 16.24 39.38 7.48
C ILE A 98 16.71 40.56 6.62
N ALA A 99 16.37 40.58 5.33
CA ALA A 99 16.79 41.64 4.40
C ALA A 99 16.12 42.99 4.67
N MET A 100 14.86 43.00 5.13
CA MET A 100 14.10 44.22 5.43
C MET A 100 14.26 44.68 6.89
N GLY A 101 14.89 43.87 7.74
CA GLY A 101 15.09 44.17 9.16
C GLY A 101 15.97 45.41 9.33
N GLN A 102 15.41 46.46 9.94
CA GLN A 102 16.15 47.68 10.27
C GLN A 102 16.95 47.54 11.58
N ASP A 103 16.56 46.59 12.43
CA ASP A 103 17.19 46.32 13.71
C ASP A 103 18.28 45.23 13.58
N PRO A 104 19.54 45.52 13.95
CA PRO A 104 20.67 44.59 13.76
C PRO A 104 20.54 43.28 14.56
N ASN A 105 19.77 43.28 15.65
CA ASN A 105 19.58 42.11 16.51
C ASN A 105 18.65 41.04 15.91
N TRP A 106 17.87 41.35 14.86
CA TRP A 106 16.96 40.38 14.25
C TRP A 106 17.69 39.32 13.42
N GLY A 107 18.85 39.65 12.86
CA GLY A 107 19.65 38.68 12.10
C GLY A 107 20.05 37.47 12.94
N GLU A 108 20.45 37.68 14.19
CA GLU A 108 20.84 36.60 15.10
C GLU A 108 19.66 35.71 15.51
N VAL A 109 18.50 36.33 15.79
CA VAL A 109 17.28 35.60 16.19
C VAL A 109 16.71 34.78 15.04
N LEU A 110 16.79 35.28 13.81
CA LEU A 110 16.20 34.65 12.63
C LEU A 110 17.13 33.63 11.96
N LEU A 111 18.42 33.60 12.31
CA LEU A 111 19.38 32.63 11.79
C LEU A 111 18.99 31.19 12.13
N ALA A 112 18.58 30.92 13.38
CA ALA A 112 18.21 29.56 13.79
C ALA A 112 16.97 29.04 13.03
N PRO A 113 15.86 29.79 12.91
CA PRO A 113 14.75 29.41 12.03
C PRO A 113 15.14 29.27 10.56
N PHE A 114 16.02 30.13 10.04
CA PHE A 114 16.54 30.03 8.68
C PHE A 114 17.29 28.71 8.46
N CYS A 115 18.16 28.31 9.38
CA CYS A 115 18.84 27.02 9.34
C CYS A 115 17.86 25.83 9.44
N LEU A 116 16.82 25.93 10.27
CA LEU A 116 15.80 24.87 10.42
C LEU A 116 15.04 24.61 9.13
N THR A 117 14.86 25.63 8.29
CA THR A 117 14.20 25.43 7.01
C THR A 117 15.00 24.46 6.11
N GLY A 118 16.33 24.35 6.28
CA GLY A 118 17.18 23.36 5.60
C GLY A 118 16.78 21.90 5.86
N LEU A 119 16.19 21.58 7.03
CA LEU A 119 15.68 20.24 7.34
C LEU A 119 14.52 19.85 6.41
N PHE A 120 13.63 20.80 6.12
CA PHE A 120 12.50 20.57 5.21
C PHE A 120 12.98 20.35 3.77
N TRP A 121 14.02 21.06 3.32
CA TRP A 121 14.68 20.77 2.04
C TRP A 121 15.26 19.36 2.01
N GLY A 122 16.02 18.97 3.03
CA GLY A 122 16.64 17.65 3.12
C GLY A 122 15.61 16.52 3.10
N LEU A 123 14.59 16.59 3.96
CA LEU A 123 13.52 15.60 4.02
C LEU A 123 12.68 15.58 2.74
N GLY A 124 12.37 16.74 2.17
CA GLY A 124 11.67 16.85 0.90
C GLY A 124 12.44 16.17 -0.24
N LEU A 125 13.74 16.44 -0.34
CA LEU A 125 14.61 15.89 -1.36
C LEU A 125 14.77 14.36 -1.20
N LEU A 126 14.98 13.87 0.02
CA LEU A 126 15.06 12.43 0.31
C LEU A 126 13.78 11.69 -0.11
N ASN A 127 12.61 12.27 0.16
CA ASN A 127 11.33 11.69 -0.26
C ASN A 127 11.20 11.66 -1.79
N VAL A 128 11.55 12.75 -2.48
CA VAL A 128 11.49 12.79 -3.95
C VAL A 128 12.46 11.79 -4.57
N LEU A 129 13.74 11.79 -4.16
CA LEU A 129 14.76 10.89 -4.69
C LEU A 129 14.47 9.42 -4.36
N GLY A 130 14.07 9.13 -3.12
CA GLY A 130 13.67 7.80 -2.69
C GLY A 130 12.48 7.29 -3.49
N SER A 131 11.47 8.14 -3.71
CA SER A 131 10.30 7.80 -4.53
C SER A 131 10.64 7.58 -6.01
N TYR A 132 11.61 8.32 -6.55
CA TYR A 132 12.10 8.14 -7.91
C TYR A 132 12.83 6.79 -8.05
N GLY A 133 13.71 6.45 -7.11
CA GLY A 133 14.38 5.15 -7.06
C GLY A 133 13.39 3.99 -6.92
N ALA A 134 12.40 4.13 -6.02
CA ALA A 134 11.34 3.15 -5.84
C ALA A 134 10.49 2.97 -7.11
N ARG A 135 10.17 4.06 -7.81
CA ARG A 135 9.45 4.01 -9.10
C ARG A 135 10.28 3.28 -10.16
N LYS A 136 11.55 3.63 -10.31
CA LYS A 136 12.44 2.98 -11.28
C LYS A 136 12.51 1.46 -11.03
N ARG A 137 12.57 1.04 -9.77
CA ARG A 137 12.51 -0.37 -9.39
C ARG A 137 11.15 -0.99 -9.75
N ASP A 138 10.04 -0.33 -9.42
CA ASP A 138 8.69 -0.80 -9.75
C ASP A 138 8.50 -0.97 -11.26
N ASP A 139 9.01 -0.03 -12.07
CA ASP A 139 8.96 -0.08 -13.53
C ASP A 139 9.82 -1.24 -14.07
N SER A 140 10.99 -1.51 -13.47
CA SER A 140 11.85 -2.64 -13.85
C SER A 140 11.25 -4.00 -13.47
N GLU A 141 10.50 -4.07 -12.37
CA GLU A 141 9.84 -5.29 -11.87
C GLU A 141 8.46 -5.51 -12.51
N ALA A 142 7.91 -4.52 -13.21
CA ALA A 142 6.56 -4.56 -13.77
C ALA A 142 6.29 -5.78 -14.68
N PRO A 143 7.18 -6.17 -15.63
CA PRO A 143 6.93 -7.31 -16.50
C PRO A 143 6.91 -8.65 -15.74
N ALA A 144 7.77 -8.81 -14.75
CA ALA A 144 7.80 -10.01 -13.91
C ALA A 144 6.53 -10.08 -13.04
N ARG A 145 6.09 -8.94 -12.50
CA ARG A 145 4.88 -8.82 -11.71
C ARG A 145 3.62 -9.11 -12.52
N GLU A 146 3.55 -8.69 -13.78
CA GLU A 146 2.42 -8.99 -14.68
C GLU A 146 2.30 -10.50 -14.94
N LYS A 147 3.43 -11.18 -15.20
CA LYS A 147 3.47 -12.64 -15.31
C LYS A 147 3.03 -13.33 -14.02
N ALA A 148 3.53 -12.87 -12.87
CA ALA A 148 3.14 -13.40 -11.57
C ALA A 148 1.64 -13.18 -11.28
N MET A 149 1.09 -12.03 -11.68
CA MET A 149 -0.33 -11.69 -11.54
C MET A 149 -1.19 -12.66 -12.36
N ALA A 150 -0.82 -12.93 -13.61
CA ALA A 150 -1.55 -13.87 -14.46
C ALA A 150 -1.58 -15.29 -13.87
N VAL A 151 -0.47 -15.76 -13.29
CA VAL A 151 -0.43 -17.05 -12.57
C VAL A 151 -1.34 -16.99 -11.35
N TRP A 152 -1.21 -15.95 -10.52
CA TRP A 152 -1.97 -15.77 -9.29
C TRP A 152 -3.49 -15.75 -9.51
N GLU A 153 -3.96 -15.08 -10.56
CA GLU A 153 -5.37 -15.04 -10.96
C GLU A 153 -5.91 -16.42 -11.36
N GLY A 154 -5.05 -17.29 -11.89
CA GLY A 154 -5.39 -18.67 -12.26
C GLY A 154 -5.42 -19.67 -11.10
N LEU A 155 -4.80 -19.32 -9.95
CA LEU A 155 -4.68 -20.24 -8.81
C LEU A 155 -6.02 -20.57 -8.16
N ARG A 156 -6.12 -21.81 -7.68
CA ARG A 156 -7.25 -22.32 -6.91
C ARG A 156 -6.82 -22.71 -5.51
N TYR A 157 -7.70 -22.49 -4.54
CA TYR A 157 -7.52 -22.89 -3.15
C TYR A 157 -8.58 -23.95 -2.79
N CYS A 158 -8.14 -25.05 -2.19
CA CYS A 158 -9.00 -26.07 -1.62
C CYS A 158 -8.99 -25.95 -0.09
N ALA A 159 -10.15 -25.65 0.51
CA ALA A 159 -10.25 -25.51 1.96
C ALA A 159 -10.12 -26.85 2.70
N ARG A 160 -10.53 -27.97 2.08
CA ARG A 160 -10.56 -29.30 2.68
C ARG A 160 -9.16 -29.78 3.10
N ASP A 161 -8.22 -29.67 2.18
CA ASP A 161 -6.82 -30.11 2.39
C ASP A 161 -5.87 -28.93 2.65
N ASN A 162 -6.40 -27.70 2.66
CA ASN A 162 -5.64 -26.46 2.82
C ASN A 162 -4.47 -26.33 1.81
N VAL A 163 -4.76 -26.48 0.52
CA VAL A 163 -3.77 -26.44 -0.57
C VAL A 163 -4.14 -25.40 -1.61
N VAL A 164 -3.12 -24.81 -2.21
CA VAL A 164 -3.22 -23.99 -3.41
C VAL A 164 -2.67 -24.79 -4.58
N PHE A 165 -3.28 -24.67 -5.76
CA PHE A 165 -2.81 -25.37 -6.94
C PHE A 165 -3.11 -24.59 -8.22
N GLU A 166 -2.33 -24.87 -9.26
CA GLU A 166 -2.54 -24.33 -10.60
C GLU A 166 -3.25 -25.37 -11.48
N PRO A 167 -4.48 -25.09 -11.96
CA PRO A 167 -5.23 -26.04 -12.77
C PRO A 167 -4.49 -26.41 -14.06
N GLY A 168 -4.37 -27.71 -14.34
CA GLY A 168 -3.75 -28.22 -15.56
C GLY A 168 -2.22 -28.30 -15.53
N VAL A 169 -1.56 -27.78 -14.50
CA VAL A 169 -0.10 -27.85 -14.33
C VAL A 169 0.32 -29.02 -13.44
N GLY A 170 -0.59 -29.51 -12.58
CA GLY A 170 -0.32 -30.64 -11.70
C GLY A 170 0.55 -30.30 -10.48
N VAL A 171 0.66 -29.02 -10.12
CA VAL A 171 1.42 -28.56 -8.96
C VAL A 171 0.45 -28.09 -7.86
N SER A 172 0.71 -28.52 -6.63
CA SER A 172 0.02 -28.09 -5.43
C SER A 172 1.01 -27.76 -4.32
N PHE A 173 0.69 -26.76 -3.51
CA PHE A 173 1.56 -26.24 -2.44
C PHE A 173 0.73 -25.67 -1.29
N HIS A 174 1.37 -25.44 -0.15
CA HIS A 174 0.70 -24.82 1.01
C HIS A 174 0.45 -23.31 0.74
N PRO A 175 -0.65 -22.70 1.21
CA PRO A 175 -0.94 -21.28 0.99
C PRO A 175 0.20 -20.31 1.32
N SER A 176 1.02 -20.61 2.33
CA SER A 176 2.18 -19.78 2.70
C SER A 176 3.25 -19.69 1.61
N GLU A 177 3.32 -20.67 0.71
CA GLU A 177 4.31 -20.78 -0.37
C GLU A 177 3.85 -20.04 -1.64
N THR A 178 2.64 -19.46 -1.65
CA THR A 178 2.06 -18.77 -2.82
C THR A 178 2.99 -17.69 -3.37
N ARG A 179 3.65 -16.92 -2.49
CA ARG A 179 4.59 -15.88 -2.91
C ARG A 179 5.81 -16.45 -3.65
N GLU A 180 6.37 -17.55 -3.15
CA GLU A 180 7.55 -18.18 -3.76
C GLU A 180 7.20 -18.79 -5.12
N TYR A 181 6.00 -19.39 -5.20
CA TYR A 181 5.48 -19.99 -6.43
C TYR A 181 5.29 -18.95 -7.55
N ILE A 182 4.56 -17.85 -7.29
CA ILE A 182 4.20 -16.87 -8.34
C ILE A 182 5.39 -16.05 -8.85
N PHE A 183 6.43 -15.83 -8.02
CA PHE A 183 7.65 -15.13 -8.42
C PHE A 183 8.74 -16.07 -8.97
N GLY A 184 8.46 -17.37 -9.08
CA GLY A 184 9.30 -18.29 -9.83
C GLY A 184 10.53 -18.79 -9.08
N PHE A 185 10.50 -18.91 -7.75
CA PHE A 185 11.40 -19.85 -7.07
C PHE A 185 10.92 -21.28 -7.35
N ARG A 186 11.01 -21.71 -8.61
CA ARG A 186 10.73 -23.09 -8.99
C ARG A 186 11.96 -23.91 -8.59
N PRO A 187 11.88 -24.80 -7.58
CA PRO A 187 12.95 -25.77 -7.39
C PRO A 187 12.91 -26.70 -8.61
N GLY A 188 13.97 -26.69 -9.43
CA GLY A 188 14.12 -27.68 -10.51
C GLY A 188 13.89 -27.21 -11.95
N ARG A 189 14.34 -26.01 -12.33
CA ARG A 189 14.81 -25.77 -13.70
C ARG A 189 16.27 -25.35 -13.68
#